data_AF-A0A4R4Q8H6-F1
#
_entry.id   AF-A0A4R4Q8H6-F1
#
_cell.length_a   1.000
_cell.length_b   1.000
_cell.length_c   1.000
_cell.angle_alpha   90.00
_cell.angle_beta   90.00
_cell.angle_gamma   90.00
#
_symmetry.space_group_name_H-M   'P 1'
#
loop_
_entity.id
_entity.type
_entity.pdbx_description
1 polymer ?
#
loop_
_entity_poly.entity_id
_entity_poly.type
_entity_poly.pdbx_seq_one_letter_code
_entity_poly.pdbx_strand_id
1 'polypeptide(L)' 'MSQEEPGRWRVFVDSTRCIGSGICAGAAPTHFVVVDGLSRPVEERIDPVEAVLDAAESCPMEAIIVSDVEGGRIAPEP' A
#
# COMPACT_ATOMS: atom_id res chain seq x y z
N MET A 1 12.72 21.65 18.05
CA MET A 1 13.43 21.37 16.78
C MET A 1 12.67 20.22 16.15
N SER A 2 12.07 20.50 14.99
CA SER A 2 11.51 19.56 14.00
C SER A 2 10.55 18.48 14.48
N GLN A 3 9.26 18.84 14.55
CA GLN A 3 8.17 17.87 14.34
C GLN A 3 8.13 17.58 12.84
N GLU A 4 8.97 16.66 12.40
CA GLU A 4 8.74 15.95 11.15
C GLU A 4 7.86 14.76 11.53
N GLU A 5 6.58 14.80 11.13
CA GLU A 5 5.73 13.61 11.16
C GLU A 5 5.63 13.08 9.72
N PRO A 6 6.69 12.41 9.21
CA PRO A 6 6.63 11.75 7.92
C PRO A 6 5.80 10.46 8.04
N GLY A 7 4.93 10.23 7.06
CA GLY A 7 4.08 9.05 7.00
C GLY A 7 2.67 9.29 7.51
N ARG A 8 1.84 9.98 6.73
CA ARG A 8 0.40 10.16 7.02
C ARG A 8 -0.38 8.87 6.79
N TRP A 9 0.08 8.02 5.87
CA TRP A 9 -0.57 6.76 5.54
C TRP A 9 0.29 5.57 5.91
N ARG A 10 -0.40 4.51 6.34
CA ARG A 10 0.12 3.20 6.65
C ARG A 10 -0.35 2.21 5.60
N VAL A 11 0.61 1.56 4.95
CA VAL A 11 0.37 0.55 3.92
C VAL A 11 0.70 -0.82 4.47
N PHE A 12 -0.24 -1.75 4.32
CA PHE A 12 -0.08 -3.13 4.70
C PHE A 12 -0.48 -4.02 3.52
N VAL A 13 0.32 -5.04 3.23
CA VAL A 13 -0.01 -6.02 2.19
C VAL A 13 -0.16 -7.39 2.83
N ASP A 14 -1.35 -7.95 2.69
CA ASP A 14 -1.65 -9.29 3.16
C ASP A 14 -1.15 -10.33 2.15
N SER A 15 -0.06 -11.01 2.52
CA SER A 15 0.55 -12.05 1.68
C SER A 15 -0.30 -13.32 1.54
N THR A 16 -1.37 -13.48 2.34
CA THR A 16 -2.27 -14.64 2.23
C THR A 16 -3.34 -14.42 1.18
N ARG A 17 -3.74 -13.16 0.95
CA ARG A 17 -4.64 -12.75 -0.14
C ARG A 17 -3.91 -12.38 -1.43
N CYS A 18 -2.66 -11.92 -1.31
CA CYS A 18 -1.87 -11.54 -2.47
C CYS A 18 -1.57 -12.76 -3.34
N ILE A 19 -2.05 -12.73 -4.59
CA ILE A 19 -1.79 -13.77 -5.59
C ILE A 19 -0.53 -13.52 -6.42
N GLY A 20 0.23 -12.46 -6.11
CA GLY A 20 1.42 -12.14 -6.88
C GLY A 20 1.18 -11.52 -8.25
N SER A 21 0.02 -10.90 -8.48
CA SER A 21 -0.35 -10.39 -9.81
C SER A 21 0.61 -9.33 -10.36
N GLY A 22 1.34 -8.63 -9.48
CA GLY A 22 2.27 -7.56 -9.84
C GLY A 22 1.60 -6.23 -10.25
N ILE A 23 0.27 -6.13 -10.19
CA ILE A 23 -0.48 -4.92 -10.56
C ILE A 23 -0.04 -3.70 -9.75
N CYS A 24 0.13 -3.87 -8.43
CA CYS A 24 0.59 -2.82 -7.54
C CYS A 24 2.03 -2.36 -7.80
N ALA A 25 2.91 -3.25 -8.25
CA ALA A 25 4.24 -2.86 -8.70
C ALA A 25 4.20 -2.11 -10.05
N GLY A 26 3.14 -2.31 -10.85
CA GLY A 26 2.89 -1.51 -12.05
C GLY A 26 2.36 -0.10 -11.73
N ALA A 27 1.39 0.01 -10.82
CA ALA A 27 0.80 1.28 -10.39
C ALA A 27 1.76 2.13 -9.55
N ALA A 28 2.48 1.50 -8.62
CA ALA A 28 3.40 2.15 -7.68
C ALA A 28 4.71 1.35 -7.53
N PRO A 29 5.57 1.30 -8.58
CA PRO A 29 6.83 0.56 -8.57
C PRO A 29 7.82 1.03 -7.50
N THR A 30 7.72 2.29 -7.08
CA THR A 30 8.58 2.88 -6.06
C THR A 30 8.15 2.49 -4.64
N HIS A 31 6.91 2.01 -4.45
CA HIS A 31 6.34 1.74 -3.12
C HIS A 31 5.94 0.28 -2.92
N PHE A 32 5.79 -0.48 -4.00
CA PHE A 32 5.57 -1.92 -3.96
C PHE A 32 6.63 -2.67 -4.73
N VAL A 33 7.09 -3.77 -4.15
CA VAL A 33 8.02 -4.70 -4.76
C VAL A 33 7.44 -6.09 -4.71
N VAL A 34 7.56 -6.84 -5.80
CA VAL A 34 7.19 -8.26 -5.81
C VAL A 34 8.43 -9.07 -5.48
N VAL A 35 8.39 -9.80 -4.38
CA VAL A 35 9.46 -10.69 -3.93
C VAL A 35 8.88 -12.09 -3.82
N ASP A 36 9.51 -13.05 -4.48
CA ASP A 36 9.09 -14.46 -4.48
C ASP A 36 7.64 -14.67 -4.99
N GLY A 37 7.21 -13.82 -5.93
CA GLY A 37 5.83 -13.85 -6.44
C GLY A 37 4.79 -13.32 -5.47
N LEU A 38 5.17 -12.58 -4.42
CA LEU A 38 4.24 -11.89 -3.52
C LEU A 38 4.57 -10.40 -3.47
N SER A 39 3.54 -9.56 -3.52
CA SER A 39 3.74 -8.12 -3.35
C SER A 39 4.02 -7.77 -1.90
N ARG A 40 4.96 -6.84 -1.71
CA ARG A 40 5.34 -6.28 -0.41
C ARG A 40 5.48 -4.76 -0.53
N PRO A 41 5.04 -3.99 0.47
CA PRO A 41 5.32 -2.57 0.51
C PRO A 41 6.82 -2.39 0.80
N VAL A 42 7.44 -1.43 0.12
CA VAL A 42 8.83 -1.01 0.36
C VAL A 42 8.92 -0.28 1.69
N GLU A 43 7.92 0.54 1.98
CA GLU A 43 7.80 1.32 3.20
C GLU A 43 6.38 1.19 3.76
N GLU A 44 6.25 0.87 5.04
CA GLU A 44 4.93 0.74 5.69
C GLU A 44 4.30 2.11 5.96
N ARG A 45 5.10 3.18 6.04
CA ARG A 45 4.64 4.53 6.35
C ARG A 45 5.07 5.49 5.26
N ILE A 46 4.10 6.00 4.52
CA ILE A 46 4.35 6.86 3.38
C ILE A 46 3.51 8.13 3.47
N ASP A 47 3.98 9.16 2.77
CA ASP A 47 3.15 10.32 2.51
C ASP A 47 1.98 9.97 1.59
N PRO A 48 0.87 10.72 1.69
CA PRO A 48 -0.30 10.53 0.86
C PRO A 48 0.06 10.59 -0.62
N VAL A 49 -0.10 9.46 -1.31
CA VAL A 49 0.28 9.28 -2.71
C VAL A 49 -0.78 8.50 -3.47
N GLU A 50 -1.33 9.14 -4.49
CA GLU A 50 -2.42 8.58 -5.30
C GLU A 50 -2.06 7.23 -5.92
N ALA A 51 -0.79 7.03 -6.31
CA ALA A 51 -0.32 5.76 -6.89
C ALA A 51 -0.52 4.55 -5.95
N VAL A 52 -0.47 4.74 -4.62
CA VAL A 52 -0.72 3.66 -3.66
C VAL A 52 -2.20 3.40 -3.47
N LEU A 53 -3.04 4.44 -3.55
CA LEU A 53 -4.50 4.25 -3.58
C LEU A 53 -4.91 3.51 -4.84
N ASP A 54 -4.44 3.94 -6.00
CA ASP A 54 -4.70 3.28 -7.28
C ASP A 54 -4.24 1.82 -7.25
N ALA A 55 -3.07 1.53 -6.68
CA ALA A 55 -2.61 0.16 -6.48
C ALA A 55 -3.55 -0.68 -5.59
N ALA A 56 -4.10 -0.09 -4.53
CA ALA A 56 -5.01 -0.76 -3.62
C ALA A 56 -6.38 -1.01 -4.28
N GLU A 57 -6.92 -0.03 -5.02
CA GLU A 57 -8.18 -0.15 -5.77
C GLU A 57 -8.07 -1.11 -6.96
N SER A 58 -6.91 -1.14 -7.61
CA SER A 58 -6.63 -2.05 -8.72
C SER A 58 -6.35 -3.48 -8.26
N CYS A 59 -6.24 -3.73 -6.94
CA CYS A 59 -5.99 -5.06 -6.40
C CYS A 59 -7.29 -5.89 -6.38
N PRO A 60 -7.46 -6.91 -7.24
CA PRO A 60 -8.70 -7.68 -7.31
C PRO A 60 -8.96 -8.52 -6.06
N MET A 61 -7.93 -8.77 -5.26
CA MET A 61 -7.99 -9.56 -4.03
C MET A 61 -8.08 -8.69 -2.78
N GLU A 62 -8.07 -7.36 -2.94
CA GLU A 62 -8.10 -6.42 -1.82
C GLU A 62 -7.01 -6.74 -0.78
N ALA A 63 -5.84 -7.17 -1.28
CA ALA A 63 -4.73 -7.60 -0.44
C ALA A 63 -3.94 -6.42 0.12
N ILE A 64 -4.10 -5.22 -0.46
CA ILE A 64 -3.40 -4.01 -0.07
C ILE A 64 -4.36 -3.18 0.77
N ILE A 65 -3.98 -2.92 2.01
CA ILE A 65 -4.74 -2.12 2.95
C ILE A 65 -3.98 -0.82 3.19
N VAL A 66 -4.64 0.29 2.93
CA VAL A 66 -4.14 1.63 3.20
C VAL A 66 -5.00 2.25 4.30
N SER A 67 -4.36 2.63 5.39
CA SER A 67 -5.01 3.29 6.52
C SER A 67 -4.26 4.57 6.85
N ASP A 68 -4.95 5.59 7.31
CA ASP A 68 -4.34 6.76 7.91
C ASP A 68 -3.67 6.39 9.25
N VAL A 69 -2.68 7.17 9.68
CA VAL A 69 -2.08 7.04 11.02
C VAL A 69 -3.08 7.25 12.16
N GLU A 70 -4.15 8.01 11.92
CA GLU A 70 -5.27 8.20 12.83
C GLU A 70 -6.20 6.96 12.89
N GLY A 71 -5.95 5.94 12.07
CA GLY A 71 -6.69 4.68 12.05
C GLY A 71 -7.87 4.65 11.08
N GLY A 72 -8.07 5.69 10.28
CA GLY A 72 -9.08 5.71 9.22
C GLY A 72 -8.66 4.81 8.07
N ARG A 73 -9.43 3.76 7.74
CA ARG A 73 -9.16 2.98 6.52
C ARG A 73 -9.46 3.86 5.30
N ILE A 74 -8.47 4.04 4.44
CA ILE A 74 -8.59 4.84 3.22
C ILE A 74 -8.91 3.94 2.04
N ALA A 75 -8.21 2.81 1.92
CA ALA A 75 -8.43 1.84 0.85
C ALA A 75 -8.24 0.39 1.35
N PRO A 76 -8.93 -0.60 0.76
CA PRO A 76 -9.98 -0.44 -0.25
C PRO A 76 -11.29 0.12 0.37
N GLU A 77 -12.07 0.85 -0.43
CA GLU A 77 -13.42 1.28 -0.03
C GLU A 77 -14.28 0.04 0.31
N PRO A 78 -15.08 0.08 1.40
CA PRO A 78 -15.90 -1.04 1.87
C PRO A 78 -17.01 -1.47 0.89
#